data_AF-A0A1S8CE14-F1
#
_entry.id   AF-A0A1S8CE14-F1
#
_cell.length_a   1.000
_cell.length_b   1.000
_cell.length_c   1.000
_cell.angle_alpha   90.00
_cell.angle_beta   90.00
_cell.angle_gamma   90.00
#
_symmetry.space_group_name_H-M   'P 1'
#
loop_
_entity.id
_entity.type
_entity.pdbx_description
1 polymer ?
#
loop_
_entity_poly.entity_id
_entity_poly.type
_entity_poly.pdbx_seq_one_letter_code
_entity_poly.pdbx_strand_id
1 'polypeptide(L)'
;MKITEITAVPLLMRSANQPMTFFVVRVATDDGRVGLGEACDCFGVSHPTVLARIVEDVFAPGAAGRRGRRRRPGRGRRRAGDAPDAGGRDVAAQARSAVAIALTDLAAQEAGRSVSDVLGRVRDSVRVYVGSSPFLETSSATEHLDRLARLTAGAFGLGRVAQARKDALAALVPASVRVVDFVWPDGLDRPSWTGFRRDPAATRPMEQVAPEEIGNAMVALCRASAGMTRDELFAQTLEVFGYRRRTSAQVAVLESALAAATSAGRLTATAFGLLTA
;
A
#
# COMPACT_ATOMS: atom_id res chain seq x y z
N MET A 1 -25.30 -20.55 -22.39
CA MET A 1 -24.61 -19.30 -22.07
C MET A 1 -23.91 -18.68 -23.28
N LYS A 2 -24.57 -17.69 -23.88
CA LYS A 2 -24.00 -16.73 -24.83
C LYS A 2 -23.96 -15.35 -24.16
N ILE A 3 -22.94 -14.57 -24.46
CA ILE A 3 -22.83 -13.19 -23.98
C ILE A 3 -23.87 -12.34 -24.71
N THR A 4 -24.62 -11.54 -23.95
CA THR A 4 -25.60 -10.58 -24.46
C THR A 4 -25.07 -9.15 -24.39
N GLU A 5 -24.28 -8.84 -23.37
CA GLU A 5 -23.80 -7.48 -23.10
C GLU A 5 -22.45 -7.48 -22.39
N ILE A 6 -21.60 -6.51 -22.71
CA ILE A 6 -20.42 -6.14 -21.90
C ILE A 6 -20.54 -4.65 -21.58
N THR A 7 -20.57 -4.32 -20.29
CA THR A 7 -20.74 -2.96 -19.80
C THR A 7 -19.54 -2.55 -18.95
N ALA A 8 -18.97 -1.39 -19.23
CA ALA A 8 -17.99 -0.75 -18.37
C ALA A 8 -18.68 -0.02 -17.21
N VAL A 9 -18.13 -0.16 -16.00
CA VAL A 9 -18.67 0.45 -14.78
C VAL A 9 -17.52 1.16 -14.06
N PRO A 10 -17.21 2.41 -14.46
CA PRO A 10 -16.30 3.25 -13.70
C PRO A 10 -16.97 3.69 -12.40
N LEU A 11 -16.28 3.51 -11.28
CA LEU A 11 -16.77 3.81 -9.94
C LEU A 11 -15.90 4.87 -9.29
N LEU A 12 -16.53 5.76 -8.53
CA LEU A 12 -15.86 6.70 -7.64
C LEU A 12 -16.29 6.39 -6.22
N MET A 13 -15.32 6.07 -5.36
CA MET A 13 -15.54 5.80 -3.95
C MET A 13 -14.80 6.84 -3.10
N ARG A 14 -15.46 7.41 -2.11
CA ARG A 14 -14.79 8.22 -1.09
C ARG A 14 -14.27 7.30 0.00
N SER A 15 -12.95 7.26 0.19
CA SER A 15 -12.34 6.66 1.37
C SER A 15 -12.04 7.72 2.42
N ALA A 16 -11.68 7.30 3.64
CA ALA A 16 -11.21 8.20 4.69
C ALA A 16 -9.94 8.99 4.29
N ASN A 17 -9.18 8.48 3.31
CA ASN A 17 -7.90 9.06 2.90
C ASN A 17 -8.03 10.00 1.70
N GLN A 18 -8.71 9.54 0.64
CA GLN A 18 -8.94 10.30 -0.58
C GLN A 18 -10.06 9.70 -1.44
N PRO A 19 -10.64 10.45 -2.39
CA PRO A 19 -11.43 9.88 -3.47
C PRO A 19 -10.58 8.87 -4.26
N MET A 20 -11.09 7.65 -4.43
CA MET A 20 -10.48 6.60 -5.22
C MET A 20 -11.42 6.20 -6.34
N THR A 21 -10.83 5.87 -7.48
CA THR A 21 -11.54 5.31 -8.62
C THR A 21 -11.34 3.80 -8.68
N PHE A 22 -12.36 3.11 -9.18
CA PHE A 22 -12.30 1.68 -9.47
C PHE A 22 -12.87 1.45 -10.86
N PHE A 23 -12.35 0.44 -11.56
CA PHE A 23 -12.84 0.07 -12.87
C PHE A 23 -13.35 -1.37 -12.87
N VAL A 24 -14.66 -1.52 -13.04
CA VAL A 24 -15.33 -2.82 -13.09
C VAL A 24 -15.91 -3.03 -14.48
N VAL A 25 -15.90 -4.28 -14.96
CA VAL A 25 -16.57 -4.74 -16.17
C VAL A 25 -17.62 -5.77 -15.78
N ARG A 26 -18.82 -5.58 -16.32
CA ARG A 26 -19.95 -6.50 -16.18
C ARG A 26 -20.20 -7.20 -17.51
N VAL A 27 -20.27 -8.53 -17.51
CA VAL A 27 -20.61 -9.33 -18.69
C VAL A 27 -21.91 -10.10 -18.43
N ALA A 28 -22.97 -9.77 -19.17
CA ALA A 28 -24.27 -10.42 -19.05
C ALA A 28 -24.46 -11.50 -20.11
N THR A 29 -25.33 -12.47 -19.83
CA THR A 29 -25.58 -13.63 -20.69
C THR A 29 -27.05 -13.91 -20.89
N ASP A 30 -27.37 -14.71 -21.92
CA ASP A 30 -28.73 -15.09 -22.33
C ASP A 30 -29.48 -15.93 -21.29
N ASP A 31 -28.77 -16.63 -20.42
CA ASP A 31 -29.33 -17.42 -19.32
C ASP A 31 -29.39 -16.65 -17.98
N GLY A 32 -29.19 -15.34 -18.02
CA GLY A 32 -29.34 -14.44 -16.87
C GLY A 32 -28.12 -14.35 -15.95
N ARG A 33 -27.03 -15.08 -16.23
CA ARG A 33 -25.79 -14.97 -15.44
C ARG A 33 -25.03 -13.68 -15.74
N VAL A 34 -24.29 -13.22 -14.74
CA VAL A 34 -23.47 -12.02 -14.80
C VAL A 34 -22.07 -12.31 -14.27
N GLY A 35 -21.06 -12.07 -15.08
CA GLY A 35 -19.65 -12.08 -14.68
C GLY A 35 -19.17 -10.70 -14.30
N LEU A 36 -18.36 -10.63 -13.24
CA LEU A 36 -17.71 -9.40 -12.80
C LEU A 36 -16.19 -9.53 -12.90
N GLY A 37 -15.56 -8.46 -13.37
CA GLY A 37 -14.10 -8.37 -13.37
C GLY A 37 -13.63 -6.95 -13.13
N GLU A 38 -12.48 -6.83 -12.48
CA GLU A 38 -11.92 -5.55 -12.04
C GLU A 38 -10.50 -5.40 -12.58
N ALA A 39 -10.08 -4.16 -12.83
CA ALA A 39 -8.67 -3.82 -13.03
C ALA A 39 -8.33 -2.54 -12.29
N CYS A 40 -7.08 -2.43 -11.81
CA CYS A 40 -6.57 -1.13 -11.34
C CYS A 40 -6.55 -0.18 -12.54
N ASP A 41 -6.96 1.06 -12.30
CA ASP A 41 -6.95 2.16 -13.26
C ASP A 41 -5.83 3.14 -12.92
N CYS A 42 -4.72 2.66 -12.34
CA CYS A 42 -3.66 3.47 -11.73
C CYS A 42 -2.28 3.36 -12.40
N PHE A 43 -2.11 2.44 -13.36
CA PHE A 43 -0.86 2.24 -14.10
C PHE A 43 -0.98 2.81 -15.52
N GLY A 44 -0.21 3.85 -15.83
CA GLY A 44 -0.18 4.49 -17.16
C GLY A 44 -1.33 5.47 -17.44
N VAL A 45 -2.45 5.32 -16.74
CA VAL A 45 -3.55 6.29 -16.66
C VAL A 45 -4.14 6.22 -15.26
N SER A 46 -4.69 7.33 -14.74
CA SER A 46 -5.41 7.43 -13.46
C SER A 46 -6.87 7.85 -13.65
N HIS A 47 -7.54 7.28 -14.66
CA HIS A 47 -8.91 7.64 -15.05
C HIS A 47 -9.66 6.38 -15.53
N PRO A 48 -10.68 5.91 -14.79
CA PRO A 48 -11.38 4.66 -15.13
C PRO A 48 -12.22 4.81 -16.40
N THR A 49 -12.59 6.03 -16.79
CA THR A 49 -13.32 6.33 -18.03
C THR A 49 -12.50 6.05 -19.28
N VAL A 50 -11.17 6.10 -19.22
CA VAL A 50 -10.30 5.71 -20.34
C VAL A 50 -10.38 4.21 -20.58
N LEU A 51 -10.37 3.42 -19.51
CA LEU A 51 -10.55 1.97 -19.60
C LEU A 51 -11.98 1.63 -20.06
N ALA A 52 -12.98 2.39 -19.60
CA ALA A 52 -14.38 2.24 -20.03
C ALA A 52 -14.49 2.36 -21.55
N ARG A 53 -13.85 3.39 -22.12
CA ARG A 53 -13.85 3.60 -23.56
C ARG A 53 -13.23 2.45 -24.34
N ILE A 54 -12.13 1.87 -23.85
CA ILE A 54 -11.52 0.70 -24.47
C ILE A 54 -12.48 -0.50 -24.44
N VAL A 55 -13.19 -0.72 -23.33
CA VAL A 55 -14.18 -1.80 -23.24
C VAL A 55 -15.33 -1.61 -24.20
N GLU A 56 -15.90 -0.41 -24.23
CA GLU A 56 -17.02 -0.04 -25.11
C GLU A 56 -16.66 -0.12 -26.60
N ASP A 57 -15.46 0.32 -26.98
CA ASP A 57 -15.08 0.41 -28.40
C ASP A 57 -14.48 -0.88 -28.95
N VAL A 58 -13.78 -1.63 -28.10
CA VAL A 58 -12.97 -2.77 -28.56
C VAL A 58 -13.61 -4.10 -28.17
N PHE A 59 -14.12 -4.22 -26.94
CA PHE A 59 -14.55 -5.51 -26.40
C PHE A 59 -16.07 -5.73 -26.54
N ALA A 60 -16.88 -4.70 -26.34
CA ALA A 60 -18.34 -4.81 -26.39
C ALA A 60 -18.91 -5.12 -27.80
N PRO A 61 -18.48 -4.46 -28.91
CA PRO A 61 -19.14 -4.61 -30.21
C PRO A 61 -19.02 -6.02 -30.80
N GLY A 62 -17.99 -6.77 -30.40
CA GLY A 62 -17.76 -8.14 -30.85
C GLY A 62 -18.31 -9.22 -29.92
N ALA A 63 -18.85 -8.88 -28.74
CA ALA A 63 -19.14 -9.86 -27.70
C ALA A 63 -20.49 -10.57 -27.84
N ALA A 64 -21.50 -9.89 -28.42
CA ALA A 64 -22.85 -10.41 -28.53
C ALA A 64 -22.87 -11.75 -29.30
N GLY A 65 -23.52 -12.76 -28.70
CA GLY A 65 -23.66 -14.10 -29.28
C GLY A 65 -22.43 -15.02 -29.14
N ARG A 66 -21.28 -14.51 -28.65
CA ARG A 66 -20.11 -15.35 -28.36
C ARG A 66 -20.35 -16.24 -27.14
N ARG A 67 -19.79 -17.46 -27.16
CA ARG A 67 -19.82 -18.35 -25.96
C ARG A 67 -18.94 -17.74 -24.86
N GLY A 68 -19.47 -17.64 -23.64
CA GLY A 68 -18.78 -17.05 -22.49
C GLY A 68 -17.62 -17.88 -21.89
N ARG A 69 -17.06 -18.85 -22.62
CA ARG A 69 -15.98 -19.69 -22.12
C ARG A 69 -14.62 -19.13 -22.51
N ARG A 70 -13.73 -18.99 -21.52
CA ARG A 70 -12.31 -18.79 -21.77
C ARG A 70 -11.74 -20.03 -22.46
N ARG A 71 -11.20 -19.90 -23.68
CA ARG A 71 -10.34 -20.95 -24.24
C ARG A 71 -9.13 -21.08 -23.31
N ARG A 72 -8.79 -22.31 -22.88
CA ARG A 72 -7.53 -22.60 -22.18
C ARG A 72 -6.39 -21.91 -22.93
N PRO A 73 -5.43 -21.25 -22.25
CA PRO A 73 -4.23 -20.75 -22.91
C PRO A 73 -3.39 -21.96 -23.34
N GLY A 74 -3.72 -22.53 -24.49
CA GLY A 74 -2.87 -23.46 -25.20
C GLY A 74 -1.69 -22.68 -25.76
N ARG A 75 -0.47 -23.11 -25.44
CA ARG A 75 0.73 -22.67 -26.17
C ARG A 75 0.56 -23.11 -27.62
N GLY A 76 0.19 -22.19 -28.50
CA GLY A 76 0.27 -22.43 -29.94
C GLY A 76 -0.83 -21.79 -30.77
N ARG A 77 -0.36 -20.95 -31.69
CA ARG A 77 -1.02 -20.43 -32.90
C ARG A 77 -2.09 -19.36 -32.68
N ARG A 78 -1.62 -18.10 -32.78
CA ARG A 78 -2.41 -16.98 -33.34
C ARG A 78 -3.15 -17.49 -34.58
N ARG A 79 -4.47 -17.31 -34.64
CA ARG A 79 -5.23 -17.44 -35.89
C ARG A 79 -6.10 -16.21 -36.05
N ALA A 80 -6.11 -15.73 -37.30
CA ALA A 80 -6.76 -14.52 -37.77
C ALA A 80 -8.26 -14.51 -37.40
N GLY A 81 -8.70 -13.39 -36.82
CA GLY A 81 -10.09 -13.17 -36.37
C GLY A 81 -10.16 -12.44 -35.02
N ASP A 82 -9.10 -12.50 -34.22
CA ASP A 82 -8.90 -11.61 -33.08
C ASP A 82 -8.40 -10.27 -33.63
N ALA A 83 -9.10 -9.17 -33.30
CA ALA A 83 -8.70 -7.83 -33.70
C ALA A 83 -7.19 -7.63 -33.45
N PRO A 84 -6.41 -7.17 -34.45
CA PRO A 84 -4.98 -6.99 -34.30
C PRO A 84 -4.70 -6.01 -33.16
N ASP A 85 -3.94 -6.45 -32.17
CA ASP A 85 -3.28 -5.61 -31.16
C ASP A 85 -4.17 -4.59 -30.41
N ALA A 86 -5.16 -5.08 -29.67
CA ALA A 86 -5.72 -4.33 -28.52
C ALA A 86 -4.68 -4.25 -27.38
N GLY A 87 -3.49 -3.71 -27.66
CA GLY A 87 -2.38 -3.40 -26.76
C GLY A 87 -2.02 -4.52 -25.76
N GLY A 88 -0.93 -5.24 -26.01
CA GLY A 88 -0.39 -6.20 -25.03
C GLY A 88 0.06 -5.56 -23.70
N ARG A 89 0.11 -4.22 -23.62
CA ARG A 89 0.72 -3.44 -22.55
C ARG A 89 -0.24 -2.34 -22.05
N ASP A 90 0.06 -1.82 -20.87
CA ASP A 90 -0.56 -0.62 -20.28
C ASP A 90 -2.10 -0.68 -20.23
N VAL A 91 -2.78 0.42 -20.56
CA VAL A 91 -4.23 0.62 -20.41
C VAL A 91 -5.10 -0.43 -21.11
N ALA A 92 -4.64 -0.92 -22.26
CA ALA A 92 -5.35 -1.96 -22.98
C ALA A 92 -5.20 -3.34 -22.30
N ALA A 93 -4.06 -3.61 -21.67
CA ALA A 93 -3.87 -4.81 -20.86
C ALA A 93 -4.72 -4.78 -19.58
N GLN A 94 -4.91 -3.60 -18.97
CA GLN A 94 -5.81 -3.42 -17.81
C GLN A 94 -7.26 -3.71 -18.20
N ALA A 95 -7.78 -3.06 -19.25
CA ALA A 95 -9.14 -3.29 -19.75
C ALA A 95 -9.38 -4.77 -20.14
N ARG A 96 -8.41 -5.38 -20.85
CA ARG A 96 -8.46 -6.82 -21.19
C ARG A 96 -8.48 -7.70 -19.95
N SER A 97 -7.77 -7.32 -18.89
CA SER A 97 -7.74 -8.10 -17.64
C SER A 97 -9.09 -8.09 -16.95
N ALA A 98 -9.76 -6.93 -16.84
CA ALA A 98 -11.10 -6.83 -16.28
C ALA A 98 -12.10 -7.72 -17.07
N VAL A 99 -12.10 -7.66 -18.40
CA VAL A 99 -12.93 -8.54 -19.25
C VAL A 99 -12.58 -10.02 -19.03
N ALA A 100 -11.29 -10.36 -18.98
CA ALA A 100 -10.85 -11.75 -18.79
C ALA A 100 -11.26 -12.32 -17.42
N ILE A 101 -11.26 -11.50 -16.37
CA ILE A 101 -11.73 -11.88 -15.03
C ILE A 101 -13.25 -12.14 -15.08
N ALA A 102 -14.04 -11.24 -15.67
CA ALA A 102 -15.48 -11.40 -15.81
C ALA A 102 -15.87 -12.68 -16.58
N LEU A 103 -15.13 -13.02 -17.65
CA LEU A 103 -15.34 -14.27 -18.38
C LEU A 103 -14.92 -15.52 -17.59
N THR A 104 -13.93 -15.39 -16.71
CA THR A 104 -13.50 -16.49 -15.84
C THR A 104 -14.52 -16.74 -14.73
N ASP A 105 -15.09 -15.67 -14.17
CA ASP A 105 -16.21 -15.73 -13.24
C ASP A 105 -17.42 -16.44 -13.87
N LEU A 106 -17.86 -16.01 -15.06
CA LEU A 106 -18.94 -16.69 -15.80
C LEU A 106 -18.66 -18.18 -16.06
N ALA A 107 -17.43 -18.53 -16.43
CA ALA A 107 -17.07 -19.93 -16.65
C ALA A 107 -17.15 -20.78 -15.37
N ALA A 108 -16.83 -20.18 -14.22
CA ALA A 108 -16.96 -20.83 -12.92
C ALA A 108 -18.43 -20.99 -12.52
N GLN A 109 -19.25 -19.97 -12.73
CA GLN A 109 -20.71 -20.01 -12.54
C GLN A 109 -21.38 -21.05 -13.44
N GLU A 110 -20.99 -21.14 -14.72
CA GLU A 110 -21.50 -22.16 -15.65
C GLU A 110 -21.17 -23.58 -15.16
N ALA A 111 -19.99 -23.77 -14.56
CA ALA A 111 -19.56 -25.05 -14.00
C ALA A 111 -20.15 -25.36 -12.62
N GLY A 112 -20.83 -24.41 -11.95
CA GLY A 112 -21.29 -24.56 -10.57
C GLY A 112 -20.15 -24.75 -9.58
N ARG A 113 -18.97 -24.16 -9.85
CA ARG A 113 -17.74 -24.32 -9.06
C ARG A 113 -17.10 -22.97 -8.77
N SER A 114 -16.26 -22.90 -7.75
CA SER A 114 -15.47 -21.68 -7.52
C SER A 114 -14.39 -21.50 -8.59
N VAL A 115 -13.95 -20.27 -8.80
CA VAL A 115 -12.86 -19.96 -9.76
C VAL A 115 -11.59 -20.74 -9.40
N SER A 116 -11.25 -20.86 -8.12
CA SER A 116 -10.07 -21.63 -7.67
C SER A 116 -10.22 -23.12 -7.99
N ASP A 117 -11.41 -23.70 -7.81
CA ASP A 117 -11.66 -25.11 -8.15
C ASP A 117 -11.51 -25.36 -9.66
N VAL A 118 -12.00 -24.45 -10.51
CA VAL A 118 -11.86 -24.54 -11.97
C VAL A 118 -10.40 -24.41 -12.42
N LEU A 119 -9.60 -23.61 -11.69
CA LEU A 119 -8.19 -23.36 -11.99
C LEU A 119 -7.20 -24.32 -11.31
N GLY A 120 -7.69 -25.25 -10.46
CA GLY A 120 -6.85 -26.23 -9.76
C GLY A 120 -6.47 -25.78 -8.35
N ARG A 121 -7.47 -25.67 -7.48
CA ARG A 121 -7.32 -25.33 -6.05
C ARG A 121 -6.25 -26.19 -5.38
N VAL A 122 -5.38 -25.54 -4.59
CA VAL A 122 -4.28 -26.19 -3.86
C VAL A 122 -4.34 -25.99 -2.35
N ARG A 123 -5.18 -25.08 -1.85
CA ARG A 123 -5.38 -24.79 -0.42
C ARG A 123 -6.71 -24.10 -0.17
N ASP A 124 -7.20 -24.23 1.05
CA ASP A 124 -8.48 -23.63 1.47
C ASP A 124 -8.32 -22.25 2.09
N SER A 125 -7.11 -21.94 2.57
CA SER A 125 -6.77 -20.66 3.18
C SER A 125 -5.43 -20.13 2.64
N VAL A 126 -5.33 -18.81 2.52
CA VAL A 126 -4.12 -18.11 2.10
C VAL A 126 -3.70 -17.19 3.24
N ARG A 127 -2.49 -17.37 3.75
CA ARG A 127 -1.90 -16.42 4.72
C ARG A 127 -1.63 -15.12 3.97
N VAL A 128 -2.24 -14.03 4.44
CA VAL A 128 -2.03 -12.69 3.91
C VAL A 128 -1.08 -11.90 4.80
N TYR A 129 -0.45 -10.88 4.24
CA TYR A 129 0.28 -9.86 4.98
C TYR A 129 -0.31 -8.50 4.64
N VAL A 130 -0.25 -7.56 5.57
CA VAL A 130 -0.67 -6.18 5.31
C VAL A 130 0.44 -5.52 4.49
N GLY A 131 0.20 -5.37 3.19
CA GLY A 131 1.06 -4.57 2.31
C GLY A 131 0.65 -3.11 2.38
N SER A 132 1.59 -2.21 2.69
CA SER A 132 1.39 -0.78 2.47
C SER A 132 1.42 -0.53 0.95
N SER A 133 0.25 -0.33 0.34
CA SER A 133 0.20 0.21 -1.01
C SER A 133 0.63 1.68 -0.95
N PRO A 134 1.66 2.12 -1.70
CA PRO A 134 2.13 3.50 -1.67
C PRO A 134 1.09 4.52 -2.20
N PHE A 135 -0.02 4.05 -2.78
CA PHE A 135 -1.11 4.91 -3.26
C PHE A 135 -1.94 5.54 -2.14
N LEU A 136 -1.82 5.01 -0.91
CA LEU A 136 -2.38 5.59 0.29
C LEU A 136 -1.22 5.74 1.27
N GLU A 137 -0.44 6.82 1.17
CA GLU A 137 0.39 7.26 2.29
C GLU A 137 -0.55 7.71 3.43
N THR A 138 -1.24 6.75 4.04
CA THR A 138 -1.65 6.86 5.42
C THR A 138 -0.40 6.48 6.19
N SER A 139 0.44 7.47 6.50
CA SER A 139 1.40 7.24 7.58
C SER A 139 0.56 7.00 8.82
N SER A 140 0.45 5.75 9.25
CA SER A 140 -0.13 5.36 10.53
C SER A 140 0.72 5.83 11.73
N ALA A 141 1.61 6.81 11.49
CA ALA A 141 2.73 7.20 12.31
C ALA A 141 3.14 8.65 12.01
N THR A 142 3.94 9.17 12.94
CA THR A 142 4.61 10.47 12.94
C THR A 142 5.51 10.72 11.71
N GLU A 143 5.58 11.96 11.23
CA GLU A 143 6.50 12.39 10.16
C GLU A 143 7.27 13.65 10.54
N HIS A 144 8.58 13.69 10.25
CA HIS A 144 9.39 14.90 10.45
C HIS A 144 9.06 15.96 9.39
N LEU A 145 8.95 17.24 9.79
CA LEU A 145 8.54 18.35 8.92
C LEU A 145 9.41 18.50 7.66
N ASP A 146 10.75 18.41 7.78
CA ASP A 146 11.65 18.47 6.60
C ASP A 146 11.35 17.33 5.60
N ARG A 147 11.05 16.14 6.11
CA ARG A 147 10.75 14.97 5.28
C ARG A 147 9.39 15.11 4.61
N LEU A 148 8.37 15.50 5.39
CA LEU A 148 7.03 15.80 4.86
C LEU A 148 7.09 16.86 3.76
N ALA A 149 7.82 17.95 3.97
CA ALA A 149 7.97 19.00 2.96
C ALA A 149 8.63 18.48 1.66
N ARG A 150 9.63 17.59 1.76
CA ARG A 150 10.27 16.97 0.58
C ARG A 150 9.33 16.00 -0.14
N LEU A 151 8.60 15.17 0.59
CA LEU A 151 7.62 14.24 0.03
C LEU A 151 6.52 15.01 -0.70
N THR A 152 5.94 16.03 -0.06
CA THR A 152 4.93 16.90 -0.65
C THR A 152 5.45 17.56 -1.93
N ALA A 153 6.64 18.17 -1.89
CA ALA A 153 7.21 18.80 -3.08
C ALA A 153 7.49 17.77 -4.21
N GLY A 154 7.99 16.59 -3.86
CA GLY A 154 8.24 15.49 -4.80
C GLY A 154 6.97 15.00 -5.48
N ALA A 155 5.84 14.96 -4.76
CA ALA A 155 4.53 14.62 -5.33
C ALA A 155 4.07 15.61 -6.41
N PHE A 156 4.55 16.86 -6.39
CA PHE A 156 4.35 17.86 -7.44
C PHE A 156 5.48 17.90 -8.48
N GLY A 157 6.35 16.88 -8.53
CA GLY A 157 7.44 16.78 -9.52
C GLY A 157 8.62 17.72 -9.24
N LEU A 158 8.73 18.26 -8.03
CA LEU A 158 9.82 19.18 -7.67
C LEU A 158 11.02 18.37 -7.14
N GLY A 159 12.10 18.30 -7.91
CA GLY A 159 13.31 17.55 -7.51
C GLY A 159 14.10 18.18 -6.37
N ARG A 160 14.61 19.41 -6.58
CA ARG A 160 15.39 20.14 -5.55
C ARG A 160 14.50 21.19 -4.88
N VAL A 161 14.33 21.05 -3.56
CA VAL A 161 13.47 21.93 -2.76
C VAL A 161 14.33 22.88 -1.94
N ALA A 162 14.25 24.18 -2.25
CA ALA A 162 14.92 25.23 -1.48
C ALA A 162 14.32 25.36 -0.07
N GLN A 163 15.11 25.83 0.90
CA GLN A 163 14.67 25.94 2.30
C GLN A 163 13.41 26.78 2.45
N ALA A 164 13.36 27.95 1.80
CA ALA A 164 12.17 28.82 1.82
C ALA A 164 10.87 28.11 1.37
N ARG A 165 10.96 27.16 0.44
CA ARG A 165 9.80 26.36 0.01
C ARG A 165 9.42 25.32 1.06
N LYS A 166 10.40 24.70 1.72
CA LYS A 166 10.13 23.79 2.83
C LYS A 166 9.47 24.51 3.99
N ASP A 167 9.93 25.71 4.32
CA ASP A 167 9.36 26.55 5.38
C ASP A 167 7.92 26.94 5.04
N ALA A 168 7.66 27.32 3.78
CA ALA A 168 6.31 27.60 3.29
C ALA A 168 5.39 26.37 3.39
N LEU A 169 5.87 25.18 3.00
CA LEU A 169 5.11 23.93 3.11
C LEU A 169 4.87 23.54 4.58
N ALA A 170 5.87 23.69 5.45
CA ALA A 170 5.74 23.42 6.88
C ALA A 170 4.75 24.37 7.57
N ALA A 171 4.66 25.63 7.11
CA ALA A 171 3.68 26.60 7.61
C ALA A 171 2.23 26.24 7.26
N LEU A 172 2.00 25.41 6.23
CA LEU A 172 0.67 24.91 5.88
C LEU A 172 0.20 23.79 6.83
N VAL A 173 1.11 23.16 7.58
CA VAL A 173 0.77 22.09 8.52
C VAL A 173 0.15 22.73 9.78
N PRO A 174 -1.11 22.37 10.14
CA PRO A 174 -1.78 22.97 11.29
C PRO A 174 -1.00 22.77 12.59
N ALA A 175 -0.97 23.79 13.45
CA ALA A 175 -0.28 23.70 14.73
C ALA A 175 -0.85 22.61 15.66
N SER A 176 -2.15 22.27 15.52
CA SER A 176 -2.82 21.24 16.33
C SER A 176 -2.24 19.84 16.15
N VAL A 177 -1.65 19.56 14.99
CA VAL A 177 -1.06 18.25 14.65
C VAL A 177 0.47 18.26 14.73
N ARG A 178 1.07 19.37 15.16
CA ARG A 178 2.53 19.55 15.22
C ARG A 178 3.05 19.47 16.65
N VAL A 179 4.14 18.75 16.81
CA VAL A 179 4.87 18.61 18.06
C VAL A 179 6.34 18.78 17.77
N VAL A 180 6.89 19.93 18.14
CA VAL A 180 8.26 20.32 17.75
C VAL A 180 8.39 20.23 16.22
N ASP A 181 9.23 19.32 15.72
CA ASP A 181 9.49 19.12 14.30
C ASP A 181 8.74 17.93 13.70
N PHE A 182 7.81 17.33 14.45
CA PHE A 182 7.06 16.15 14.04
C PHE A 182 5.58 16.45 13.85
N VAL A 183 4.99 15.82 12.84
CA VAL A 183 3.57 15.86 12.52
C VAL A 183 2.94 14.54 12.92
N TRP A 184 1.85 14.62 13.67
CA TRP A 184 1.10 13.47 14.16
C TRP A 184 -0.29 13.46 13.54
N PRO A 185 -0.84 12.30 13.15
CA PRO A 185 -2.22 12.24 12.66
C PRO A 185 -3.20 12.82 13.68
N ASP A 186 -4.18 13.58 13.19
CA ASP A 186 -5.24 14.12 14.05
C ASP A 186 -6.04 12.98 14.71
N GLY A 187 -6.39 13.14 15.97
CA GLY A 187 -7.08 12.12 16.77
C GLY A 187 -6.22 10.91 17.19
N LEU A 188 -4.94 10.83 16.81
CA LEU A 188 -4.06 9.77 17.34
C LEU A 188 -3.61 10.10 18.77
N ASP A 189 -3.92 9.22 19.70
CA ASP A 189 -3.41 9.30 21.06
C ASP A 189 -1.92 8.91 21.11
N ARG A 190 -1.05 9.93 21.14
CA ARG A 190 0.41 9.78 21.10
C ARG A 190 0.97 8.93 22.24
N PRO A 191 0.61 9.16 23.53
CA PRO A 191 1.05 8.32 24.64
C PRO A 191 0.75 6.81 24.47
N SER A 192 -0.38 6.44 23.88
CA SER A 192 -0.76 5.03 23.70
C SER A 192 -0.25 4.42 22.39
N TRP A 193 0.31 5.22 21.48
CA TRP A 193 0.85 4.72 20.22
C TRP A 193 2.15 3.91 20.43
N THR A 194 2.10 2.62 20.11
CA THR A 194 3.23 1.68 20.26
C THR A 194 3.86 1.24 18.94
N GLY A 195 3.50 1.89 17.83
CA GLY A 195 4.00 1.54 16.49
C GLY A 195 5.45 1.97 16.26
N PHE A 196 6.17 1.26 15.39
CA PHE A 196 7.43 1.76 14.84
C PHE A 196 7.70 1.18 13.45
N ARG A 197 8.42 1.94 12.61
CA ARG A 197 8.79 1.49 11.25
C ARG A 197 10.25 1.10 11.23
N ARG A 198 10.52 -0.15 10.83
CA ARG A 198 11.87 -0.58 10.49
C ARG A 198 12.32 0.14 9.23
N ASP A 199 13.59 0.55 9.21
CA ASP A 199 14.18 1.25 8.07
C ASP A 199 15.57 0.68 7.77
N PRO A 200 15.66 -0.58 7.30
CA PRO A 200 16.95 -1.25 7.09
C PRO A 200 17.83 -0.55 6.03
N ALA A 201 17.25 0.29 5.19
CA ALA A 201 17.96 1.08 4.17
C ALA A 201 18.40 2.46 4.68
N ALA A 202 18.12 2.80 5.95
CA ALA A 202 18.43 4.08 6.58
C ALA A 202 17.96 5.27 5.72
N THR A 203 16.73 5.18 5.21
CA THR A 203 16.12 6.23 4.37
C THR A 203 15.82 7.52 5.14
N ARG A 204 15.69 7.41 6.48
CA ARG A 204 15.49 8.53 7.41
C ARG A 204 16.73 8.70 8.30
N PRO A 205 17.32 9.91 8.36
CA PRO A 205 18.24 10.28 9.46
C PRO A 205 17.61 9.98 10.82
N MET A 206 18.40 9.54 11.80
CA MET A 206 17.88 9.22 13.15
C MET A 206 17.16 10.41 13.80
N GLU A 207 17.64 11.62 13.54
CA GLU A 207 17.05 12.88 14.02
C GLU A 207 15.65 13.14 13.42
N GLN A 208 15.33 12.49 12.31
CA GLN A 208 14.02 12.55 11.65
C GLN A 208 13.10 11.38 12.03
N VAL A 209 13.51 10.53 12.98
CA VAL A 209 12.66 9.50 13.59
C VAL A 209 12.21 10.02 14.95
N ALA A 210 10.90 10.01 15.22
CA ALA A 210 10.38 10.54 16.47
C ALA A 210 10.93 9.76 17.67
N PRO A 211 11.24 10.42 18.80
CA PRO A 211 11.70 9.74 20.02
C PRO A 211 10.73 8.65 20.49
N GLU A 212 9.42 8.85 20.33
CA GLU A 212 8.40 7.84 20.66
C GLU A 212 8.52 6.60 19.77
N GLU A 213 8.81 6.77 18.47
CA GLU A 213 9.01 5.67 17.51
C GLU A 213 10.25 4.85 17.87
N ILE A 214 11.32 5.53 18.29
CA ILE A 214 12.55 4.89 18.76
C ILE A 214 12.31 4.15 20.08
N GLY A 215 11.61 4.77 21.03
CA GLY A 215 11.26 4.14 22.30
C GLY A 215 10.36 2.91 22.12
N ASN A 216 9.44 2.95 21.14
CA ASN A 216 8.61 1.80 20.78
C ASN A 216 9.44 0.62 20.25
N ALA A 217 10.46 0.90 19.42
CA ALA A 217 11.41 -0.11 18.97
C ALA A 217 12.20 -0.70 20.15
N MET A 218 12.68 0.13 21.08
CA MET A 218 13.38 -0.32 22.28
C MET A 218 12.53 -1.25 23.16
N VAL A 219 11.27 -0.88 23.41
CA VAL A 219 10.30 -1.72 24.15
C VAL A 219 10.11 -3.07 23.47
N ALA A 220 9.93 -3.08 22.15
CA ALA A 220 9.75 -4.31 21.38
C ALA A 220 10.98 -5.23 21.45
N LEU A 221 12.19 -4.65 21.39
CA LEU A 221 13.45 -5.38 21.52
C LEU A 221 13.58 -6.03 22.90
N CYS A 222 13.40 -5.25 23.98
CA CYS A 222 13.45 -5.76 25.35
C CYS A 222 12.44 -6.90 25.60
N ARG A 223 11.22 -6.81 25.05
CA ARG A 223 10.22 -7.90 25.14
C ARG A 223 10.66 -9.16 24.39
N ALA A 224 11.32 -9.01 23.25
CA ALA A 224 11.78 -10.13 22.45
C ALA A 224 12.98 -10.88 23.08
N SER A 225 13.79 -10.21 23.90
CA SER A 225 15.01 -10.76 24.50
C SER A 225 14.94 -11.02 26.01
N ALA A 226 13.79 -10.80 26.65
CA ALA A 226 13.65 -10.79 28.12
C ALA A 226 14.58 -9.77 28.83
N GLY A 227 14.87 -8.66 28.14
CA GLY A 227 15.71 -7.57 28.62
C GLY A 227 17.05 -7.45 27.89
N MET A 228 17.68 -6.28 27.99
CA MET A 228 18.97 -5.97 27.35
C MET A 228 19.78 -5.01 28.22
N THR A 229 21.11 -5.05 28.11
CA THR A 229 21.93 -3.93 28.60
C THR A 229 21.69 -2.69 27.74
N ARG A 230 22.00 -1.50 28.27
CA ARG A 230 21.87 -0.23 27.51
C ARG A 230 22.64 -0.27 26.18
N ASP A 231 23.84 -0.82 26.20
CA ASP A 231 24.69 -0.89 25.01
C ASP A 231 24.14 -1.81 23.93
N GLU A 232 23.62 -2.98 24.32
CA GLU A 232 22.94 -3.92 23.41
C GLU A 232 21.67 -3.28 22.84
N LEU A 233 20.85 -2.67 23.69
CA LEU A 233 19.61 -2.02 23.29
C LEU A 233 19.89 -0.93 22.25
N PHE A 234 20.92 -0.11 22.46
CA PHE A 234 21.30 0.95 21.53
C PHE A 234 21.80 0.39 20.20
N ALA A 235 22.63 -0.67 20.25
CA ALA A 235 23.12 -1.31 19.03
C ALA A 235 21.98 -1.91 18.20
N GLN A 236 21.08 -2.67 18.84
CA GLN A 236 19.95 -3.30 18.14
C GLN A 236 18.91 -2.28 17.66
N THR A 237 18.68 -1.21 18.42
CA THR A 237 17.79 -0.13 17.99
C THR A 237 18.34 0.56 16.74
N LEU A 238 19.65 0.82 16.66
CA LEU A 238 20.26 1.37 15.44
C LEU A 238 20.10 0.43 14.25
N GLU A 239 20.24 -0.88 14.45
CA GLU A 239 20.06 -1.87 13.40
C GLU A 239 18.62 -1.90 12.85
N VAL A 240 17.62 -1.71 13.71
CA VAL A 240 16.20 -1.56 13.30
C VAL A 240 16.02 -0.42 12.29
N PHE A 241 16.78 0.66 12.44
CA PHE A 241 16.77 1.83 11.56
C PHE A 241 17.92 1.85 10.54
N GLY A 242 18.57 0.71 10.30
CA GLY A 242 19.55 0.54 9.21
C GLY A 242 20.95 1.06 9.51
N TYR A 243 21.23 1.49 10.74
CA TYR A 243 22.53 2.01 11.14
C TYR A 243 23.39 0.94 11.79
N ARG A 244 24.64 0.81 11.31
CA ARG A 244 25.66 -0.08 11.90
C ARG A 244 26.72 0.67 12.70
N ARG A 245 26.93 1.95 12.37
CA ARG A 245 27.85 2.83 13.10
C ARG A 245 27.05 3.58 14.17
N ARG A 246 27.72 3.86 15.29
CA ARG A 246 27.20 4.65 16.41
C ARG A 246 27.92 5.99 16.43
N THR A 247 27.19 7.08 16.19
CA THR A 247 27.69 8.46 16.31
C THR A 247 27.17 9.12 17.59
N SER A 248 27.80 10.21 18.03
CA SER A 248 27.33 10.98 19.19
C SER A 248 25.92 11.54 19.00
N ALA A 249 25.58 12.00 17.79
CA ALA A 249 24.25 12.50 17.46
C ALA A 249 23.18 11.40 17.59
N GLN A 250 23.47 10.21 17.06
CA GLN A 250 22.57 9.06 17.19
C GLN A 250 22.40 8.63 18.64
N VAL A 251 23.49 8.60 19.42
CA VAL A 251 23.43 8.29 20.85
C VAL A 251 22.54 9.28 21.58
N ALA A 252 22.70 10.60 21.35
CA ALA A 252 21.85 11.61 21.99
C ALA A 252 20.35 11.38 21.72
N VAL A 253 19.99 10.98 20.50
CA VAL A 253 18.61 10.65 20.12
C VAL A 253 18.12 9.39 20.83
N LEU A 254 18.93 8.33 20.90
CA LEU A 254 18.61 7.10 21.63
C LEU A 254 18.46 7.34 23.14
N GLU A 255 19.30 8.18 23.73
CA GLU A 255 19.23 8.55 25.15
C GLU A 255 17.92 9.26 25.47
N SER A 256 17.54 10.23 24.64
CA SER A 256 16.28 10.95 24.79
C SER A 256 15.08 9.99 24.72
N ALA A 257 15.09 9.06 23.75
CA ALA A 257 14.04 8.06 23.60
C ALA A 257 13.98 7.08 24.78
N LEU A 258 15.13 6.61 25.28
CA LEU A 258 15.20 5.74 26.45
C LEU A 258 14.69 6.43 27.71
N ALA A 259 15.09 7.69 27.93
CA ALA A 259 14.62 8.49 29.07
C ALA A 259 13.10 8.68 29.01
N ALA A 260 12.54 8.99 27.83
CA ALA A 260 11.10 9.12 27.64
C ALA A 260 10.34 7.80 27.89
N ALA A 261 10.84 6.68 27.36
CA ALA A 261 10.23 5.37 27.57
C ALA A 261 10.28 4.91 29.04
N THR A 262 11.36 5.23 29.74
CA THR A 262 11.53 4.95 31.18
C THR A 262 10.62 5.83 32.04
N SER A 263 10.55 7.12 31.75
CA SER A 263 9.66 8.07 32.43
C SER A 263 8.18 7.69 32.27
N ALA A 264 7.82 7.15 31.10
CA ALA A 264 6.48 6.61 30.83
C ALA A 264 6.23 5.21 31.45
N GLY A 265 7.19 4.63 32.18
CA GLY A 265 7.07 3.30 32.80
C GLY A 265 7.02 2.14 31.80
N ARG A 266 7.37 2.38 30.53
CA ARG A 266 7.36 1.35 29.46
C ARG A 266 8.66 0.57 29.41
N LEU A 267 9.73 1.15 29.94
CA LEU A 267 10.99 0.48 30.22
C LEU A 267 11.34 0.68 31.69
N THR A 268 12.00 -0.30 32.27
CA THR A 268 12.47 -0.22 33.66
C THR A 268 13.90 -0.75 33.75
N ALA A 269 14.76 -0.05 34.48
CA ALA A 269 16.08 -0.52 34.82
C ALA A 269 16.02 -1.40 36.07
N THR A 270 16.54 -2.61 35.96
CA THR A 270 16.70 -3.52 37.10
C THR A 270 17.93 -3.14 37.94
N ALA A 271 18.05 -3.72 39.14
CA ALA A 271 19.20 -3.52 40.03
C ALA A 271 20.55 -3.92 39.39
N PHE A 272 20.53 -4.76 38.34
CA PHE A 272 21.72 -5.23 37.62
C PHE A 272 22.02 -4.43 36.34
N GLY A 273 21.32 -3.32 36.09
CA GLY A 273 21.52 -2.48 34.91
C GLY A 273 20.90 -3.02 33.61
N LEU A 274 20.11 -4.09 33.71
CA LEU A 274 19.32 -4.61 32.58
C LEU A 274 18.03 -3.80 32.41
N LEU A 275 17.71 -3.43 31.18
CA LEU A 275 16.47 -2.75 30.77
C LEU A 275 15.43 -3.78 30.32
N THR A 276 14.24 -3.73 30.92
CA THR A 276 13.10 -4.64 30.66
C THR A 276 11.82 -3.86 30.36
N ALA A 277 10.83 -4.50 29.73
CA ALA A 277 9.62 -3.87 29.20
C ALA A 277 8.35 -4.73 29.32
#